data_AF-A0A8C9ZBI0-F1
#
_entry.id   AF-A0A8C9ZBI0-F1
#
_cell.length_a   1.000
_cell.length_b   1.000
_cell.length_c   1.000
_cell.angle_alpha   90.00
_cell.angle_beta   90.00
_cell.angle_gamma   90.00
#
_symmetry.space_group_name_H-M   'P 1'
#
loop_
_entity.id
_entity.type
_entity.pdbx_description
1 polymer ?
#
loop_
_entity_poly.entity_id
_entity_poly.type
_entity_poly.pdbx_seq_one_letter_code
_entity_poly.pdbx_strand_id
1 'polypeptide(L)' 'MAWPPQSPDLSTIESVWDNMKRQKDLRKPTSSEDLWFVHLDVWNNLPAEFLQKLCASVPRRIDAVLKAKGGHTKY' A
#
# COMPACT_ATOMS: atom_id res chain seq x y z
N MET A 1 -17.59 1.51 -11.67
CA MET A 1 -17.37 1.15 -10.24
C MET A 1 -17.29 2.44 -9.46
N ALA A 2 -18.07 2.61 -8.39
CA ALA A 2 -18.05 3.84 -7.60
C ALA A 2 -16.97 3.71 -6.50
N TRP A 3 -16.02 4.63 -6.45
CA TRP A 3 -15.07 4.73 -5.35
C TRP A 3 -15.57 5.77 -4.35
N PRO A 4 -15.76 5.41 -3.06
CA PRO A 4 -16.19 6.37 -2.06
C PRO A 4 -15.11 7.44 -1.84
N PRO A 5 -15.49 8.71 -1.66
CA PRO A 5 -14.52 9.76 -1.34
C PRO A 5 -13.83 9.45 0.00
N GLN A 6 -12.61 9.97 0.17
CA GLN A 6 -11.84 9.89 1.43
C GLN A 6 -11.64 8.46 1.99
N SER A 7 -11.58 7.44 1.12
CA SER A 7 -11.39 6.04 1.52
C SER A 7 -10.03 5.48 1.09
N PRO A 8 -8.90 6.00 1.62
CA PRO A 8 -7.57 5.45 1.34
C PRO A 8 -7.42 4.03 1.89
N ASP A 9 -8.18 3.68 2.92
CA ASP A 9 -8.18 2.37 3.58
C ASP A 9 -8.72 1.24 2.68
N LEU A 10 -9.52 1.58 1.67
CA LEU A 10 -9.90 0.66 0.60
C LEU A 10 -8.82 0.52 -0.48
N SER A 11 -7.93 1.50 -0.61
CA SER A 11 -6.93 1.57 -1.67
C SER A 11 -5.74 0.67 -1.35
N THR A 12 -5.59 -0.40 -2.14
CA THR A 12 -4.47 -1.33 -1.96
C THR A 12 -3.12 -0.69 -2.25
N ILE A 13 -3.06 0.31 -3.15
CA ILE A 13 -1.80 0.98 -3.50
C ILE A 13 -1.16 1.70 -2.30
N GLU A 14 -1.95 2.15 -1.33
CA GLU A 14 -1.43 2.76 -0.10
C GLU A 14 -0.55 1.79 0.69
N SER A 15 -0.88 0.49 0.66
CA SER A 15 -0.05 -0.54 1.28
C SER A 15 1.22 -0.83 0.49
N VAL A 16 1.21 -0.63 -0.83
CA VAL A 16 2.43 -0.69 -1.64
C VAL A 16 3.34 0.48 -1.28
N TRP A 17 2.78 1.68 -1.14
CA TRP A 17 3.52 2.87 -0.71
C TRP A 17 4.07 2.72 0.70
N ASP A 18 3.31 2.13 1.62
CA ASP A 18 3.80 1.81 2.95
C ASP A 18 5.00 0.85 2.92
N ASN A 19 4.91 -0.23 2.13
CA ASN A 19 6.02 -1.15 1.93
C ASN A 19 7.25 -0.43 1.34
N MET A 20 7.07 0.41 0.32
CA MET A 20 8.16 1.17 -0.29
C MET A 20 8.82 2.15 0.70
N LYS A 21 8.05 2.81 1.57
CA LYS A 21 8.59 3.66 2.63
C LYS A 21 9.45 2.85 3.61
N ARG A 22 8.98 1.68 4.05
CA ARG A 22 9.74 0.78 4.93
C ARG A 22 11.06 0.33 4.29
N GLN A 23 11.04 -0.01 3.00
CA GLN A 23 12.25 -0.41 2.27
C GLN A 23 13.24 0.76 2.13
N LYS A 24 12.74 1.97 1.86
CA LYS A 24 13.55 3.19 1.89
C LYS A 24 14.21 3.40 3.26
N ASP A 25 13.45 3.27 4.36
CA ASP A 25 13.97 3.48 5.72
C ASP A 25 15.03 2.44 6.12
N LEU A 26 14.91 1.21 5.62
CA LEU A 26 15.93 0.16 5.80
C LEU A 26 17.21 0.45 5.03
N ARG A 27 17.09 0.92 3.78
CA ARG A 27 18.25 1.17 2.89
C ARG A 27 18.94 2.51 3.15
N LYS A 28 18.25 3.46 3.80
CA LYS A 28 18.78 4.78 4.23
C LYS A 28 19.49 5.54 3.10
N PRO A 29 18.81 5.85 1.99
CA PRO A 29 19.44 6.54 0.89
C PRO A 29 19.92 7.94 1.29
N THR A 30 21.07 8.38 0.78
CA THR A 30 21.71 9.63 1.20
C THR A 30 21.60 10.77 0.18
N SER A 31 21.06 10.51 -1.00
CA SER A 31 20.84 11.51 -2.05
C SER A 31 19.48 11.29 -2.73
N SER A 32 19.01 12.30 -3.46
CA SER A 32 17.78 12.20 -4.25
C SER A 32 17.88 11.13 -5.35
N GLU A 33 19.06 10.94 -5.92
CA GLU A 33 19.32 9.93 -6.95
C GLU A 33 19.29 8.52 -6.35
N ASP A 34 19.95 8.32 -5.21
CA ASP A 34 19.92 7.05 -4.48
C ASP A 34 18.49 6.70 -4.01
N LEU A 35 17.74 7.69 -3.52
CA LEU A 35 16.33 7.55 -3.17
C LEU A 35 15.50 7.08 -4.37
N TRP A 36 15.72 7.67 -5.55
CA TRP A 36 15.04 7.28 -6.78
C TRP A 36 15.35 5.83 -7.15
N PHE A 37 16.63 5.42 -7.13
CA PHE A 37 17.03 4.05 -7.44
C PHE A 37 16.48 3.04 -6.44
N VAL A 38 16.47 3.37 -5.14
CA VAL A 38 15.86 2.54 -4.11
C VAL A 38 14.37 2.31 -4.39
N HIS A 39 13.62 3.37 -4.72
CA HIS A 39 12.20 3.22 -5.03
C HIS A 39 11.96 2.42 -6.31
N LEU A 40 12.75 2.66 -7.36
CA LEU A 40 12.64 1.92 -8.61
C LEU A 40 12.94 0.43 -8.43
N ASP A 41 13.99 0.11 -7.69
CA ASP A 41 14.36 -1.28 -7.37
C ASP A 41 13.27 -1.98 -6.58
N VAL A 42 12.73 -1.33 -5.53
CA VAL A 42 11.65 -1.93 -4.72
C VAL A 42 10.40 -2.15 -5.55
N TRP A 43 10.03 -1.18 -6.39
CA TRP A 43 8.85 -1.28 -7.26
C TRP A 43 8.96 -2.43 -8.27
N ASN A 44 10.12 -2.54 -8.94
CA ASN A 44 10.35 -3.58 -9.94
C ASN A 44 10.47 -4.99 -9.33
N ASN A 45 10.86 -5.08 -8.06
CA ASN A 45 11.06 -6.35 -7.35
C ASN A 45 9.97 -6.64 -6.31
N LEU A 46 8.78 -6.05 -6.43
CA LEU A 46 7.65 -6.40 -5.58
C LEU A 46 7.30 -7.90 -5.75
N PRO A 47 7.29 -8.70 -4.67
CA PRO A 47 6.97 -10.11 -4.79
C PRO A 47 5.53 -10.32 -5.30
N ALA A 48 5.36 -11.21 -6.28
CA ALA A 48 4.04 -11.54 -6.82
C ALA A 48 3.08 -12.02 -5.70
N GLU A 49 3.59 -12.80 -4.74
CA GLU A 49 2.82 -13.24 -3.57
C GLU A 49 2.33 -12.07 -2.70
N PHE A 50 3.13 -11.01 -2.54
CA PHE A 50 2.73 -9.81 -1.81
C PHE A 50 1.56 -9.12 -2.52
N LEU A 51 1.64 -8.94 -3.84
CA LEU A 51 0.58 -8.33 -4.64
C LEU A 51 -0.70 -9.18 -4.62
N GLN A 52 -0.58 -10.51 -4.72
CA GLN A 52 -1.72 -11.42 -4.64
C GLN A 52 -2.42 -11.35 -3.28
N LYS A 53 -1.67 -11.35 -2.18
CA LYS A 53 -2.22 -11.19 -0.82
C LYS A 53 -2.94 -9.86 -0.66
N LEU A 54 -2.40 -8.81 -1.27
CA LEU A 54 -2.97 -7.48 -1.23
C LEU A 54 -4.32 -7.42 -1.97
N CYS A 55 -4.38 -7.97 -3.19
CA CYS A 55 -5.64 -8.11 -3.94
C CYS A 55 -6.65 -8.97 -3.17
N ALA A 56 -6.23 -10.09 -2.59
CA ALA A 56 -7.07 -10.96 -1.76
C ALA A 56 -7.51 -10.30 -0.44
N SER A 57 -6.96 -9.15 -0.06
CA SER A 57 -7.37 -8.41 1.14
C SER A 57 -8.59 -7.51 0.91
N VAL A 58 -8.92 -7.17 -0.35
CA VAL A 58 -9.97 -6.21 -0.69
C VAL A 58 -11.33 -6.56 -0.05
N PRO A 59 -11.83 -7.82 -0.09
CA PRO A 59 -13.09 -8.16 0.57
C PRO A 59 -13.06 -7.91 2.08
N ARG A 60 -11.92 -8.14 2.74
CA ARG A 60 -11.74 -7.89 4.18
C ARG A 60 -11.69 -6.40 4.52
N ARG A 61 -11.16 -5.57 3.62
CA ARG A 61 -11.17 -4.09 3.77
C ARG A 61 -12.60 -3.56 3.66
N ILE A 62 -13.36 -4.03 2.67
CA ILE A 62 -14.77 -3.67 2.49
C ILE A 62 -15.60 -4.06 3.72
N ASP A 63 -15.45 -5.29 4.21
CA ASP A 63 -16.13 -5.75 5.42
C ASP A 63 -15.79 -4.89 6.65
N ALA A 64 -14.53 -4.46 6.78
CA ALA A 64 -14.13 -3.55 7.85
C ALA A 64 -14.82 -2.18 7.75
N VAL A 65 -14.94 -1.60 6.54
CA VAL A 65 -15.63 -0.32 6.33
C VAL A 65 -17.12 -0.46 6.63
N LEU A 66 -17.74 -1.57 6.20
CA LEU A 66 -19.14 -1.86 6.51
C LEU A 66 -19.38 -1.97 8.02
N LYS A 67 -18.50 -2.68 8.74
CA LYS A 67 -18.54 -2.76 10.21
C LYS A 67 -18.33 -1.41 10.89
N ALA A 68 -17.47 -0.56 10.32
CA ALA A 68 -17.25 0.81 10.75
C ALA A 68 -18.37 1.77 10.31
N LYS A 69 -19.41 1.28 9.62
CA LYS A 69 -20.53 2.08 9.08
C LYS A 69 -20.04 3.24 8.19
N GLY A 70 -19.02 2.99 7.38
CA GLY A 70 -18.40 4.00 6.50
C GLY A 70 -17.33 4.85 7.18
N GLY A 71 -17.04 4.62 8.48
CA GLY A 71 -15.92 5.24 9.17
C GLY A 71 -14.56 4.63 8.82
N HIS A 72 -13.50 5.25 9.32
CA HIS A 72 -12.12 4.81 9.08
C HIS A 72 -11.83 3.42 9.63
N THR A 73 -11.02 2.67 8.90
CA THR A 73 -10.54 1.35 9.33
C THR A 73 -9.03 1.35 9.58
N LYS A 74 -8.51 0.19 10.00
CA LYS A 74 -7.08 -0.01 10.26
C LYS A 74 -6.22 -0.15 8.99
N TYR A 75 -6.86 -0.15 7.82
CA TYR A 75 -6.26 -0.51 6.53
C TYR A 75 -5.75 0.68 5.73
#